data_AF-A0A0D6AF97-F1
#
_entry.id   AF-A0A0D6AF97-F1
#
_cell.length_a   1.000
_cell.length_b   1.000
_cell.length_c   1.000
_cell.angle_alpha   90.00
_cell.angle_beta   90.00
_cell.angle_gamma   90.00
#
_symmetry.space_group_name_H-M   'P 1'
#
loop_
_entity.id
_entity.type
_entity.pdbx_description
1 polymer ?
#
loop_
_entity_poly.entity_id
_entity_poly.type
_entity_poly.pdbx_seq_one_letter_code
_entity_poly.pdbx_strand_id
1 'polypeptide(L)'
;MSNSNSNSMNKFLNNFKIFAGIRKNELSDYIKFFVNESNILEKKFIVFAHYRTGSTLLANLLNCHPDIFCDGEIFLKFINVHFKKVFFPCIYAESQSLKSNKKNYGCDVKLDQLVKISIK
;
A
#
# COMPACT_ATOMS: atom_id res chain seq x y z
N MET A 1 -14.55 -23.84 0.96
CA MET A 1 -13.25 -23.23 0.56
C MET A 1 -12.74 -22.26 1.64
N SER A 2 -12.63 -22.69 2.90
CA SER A 2 -12.36 -21.82 4.07
C SER A 2 -11.04 -22.09 4.80
N ASN A 3 -10.20 -23.00 4.29
CA ASN A 3 -8.97 -23.46 4.98
C ASN A 3 -7.68 -22.71 4.62
N SER A 4 -7.68 -21.81 3.62
CA SER A 4 -6.48 -21.06 3.21
C SER A 4 -6.26 -19.78 4.04
N ASN A 5 -7.32 -19.02 4.32
CA ASN A 5 -7.23 -17.74 5.03
C ASN A 5 -6.80 -17.89 6.49
N SER A 6 -7.26 -18.95 7.17
CA SER A 6 -6.87 -19.23 8.55
C SER A 6 -5.37 -19.52 8.67
N ASN A 7 -4.79 -20.21 7.69
CA ASN A 7 -3.34 -20.49 7.66
C ASN A 7 -2.49 -19.25 7.36
N SER A 8 -2.91 -18.39 6.42
CA SER A 8 -2.18 -17.16 6.08
C SER A 8 -2.18 -16.17 7.26
N MET A 9 -3.35 -15.98 7.88
CA MET A 9 -3.48 -15.10 9.05
C MET A 9 -2.78 -15.68 10.28
N ASN A 10 -2.84 -16.98 10.54
CA ASN A 10 -2.08 -17.61 11.63
C ASN A 10 -0.56 -17.53 11.39
N LYS A 11 -0.09 -17.59 10.14
CA LYS A 11 1.32 -17.39 9.80
C LYS A 11 1.77 -15.94 10.03
N PHE A 12 0.93 -14.95 9.68
CA PHE A 12 1.16 -13.54 9.99
C PHE A 12 1.13 -13.28 11.50
N LEU A 13 0.15 -13.85 12.21
CA LEU A 13 0.01 -13.78 13.66
C LEU A 13 1.17 -14.45 14.40
N ASN A 14 1.68 -15.59 13.95
CA ASN A 14 2.84 -16.26 14.55
C ASN A 14 4.14 -15.47 14.35
N ASN A 15 4.18 -14.58 13.35
CA ASN A 15 5.22 -13.58 13.19
C ASN A 15 4.97 -12.31 14.05
N PHE A 16 4.03 -12.31 15.01
CA PHE A 16 3.64 -11.12 15.79
C PHE A 16 4.78 -10.44 16.55
N LYS A 17 5.87 -11.16 16.88
CA LYS A 17 7.06 -10.55 17.45
C LYS A 17 7.68 -9.46 16.55
N ILE A 18 7.41 -9.50 15.23
CA ILE A 18 7.87 -8.51 14.24
C ILE A 18 7.04 -7.20 14.30
N PHE A 19 5.84 -7.22 14.89
CA PHE A 19 4.92 -6.08 14.89
C PHE A 19 5.10 -5.11 16.06
N ALA A 20 6.10 -5.36 16.93
CA ALA A 20 6.51 -4.38 17.93
C ALA A 20 6.96 -3.08 17.22
N GLY A 21 6.12 -2.05 17.26
CA GLY A 21 6.35 -0.77 16.58
C GLY A 21 5.47 -0.48 15.37
N ILE A 22 4.67 -1.46 14.90
CA ILE A 22 3.69 -1.22 13.83
C ILE A 22 2.51 -0.43 14.39
N ARG A 23 2.14 0.63 13.67
CA ARG A 23 1.08 1.56 14.08
C ARG A 23 -0.29 0.91 13.93
N LYS A 24 -1.24 1.24 14.82
CA LYS A 24 -2.62 0.70 14.79
C LYS A 24 -3.30 0.83 13.42
N ASN A 25 -3.19 2.00 12.79
CA ASN A 25 -3.83 2.24 11.49
C ASN A 25 -3.21 1.38 10.39
N GLU A 26 -1.90 1.20 10.42
CA GLU A 26 -1.16 0.36 9.46
C GLU A 26 -1.44 -1.13 9.71
N LEU A 27 -1.52 -1.55 10.96
CA LEU A 27 -1.93 -2.91 11.33
C LEU A 27 -3.35 -3.20 10.85
N SER A 28 -4.28 -2.25 10.97
CA SER A 28 -5.64 -2.39 10.44
C SER A 28 -5.64 -2.57 8.92
N ASP A 29 -4.76 -1.86 8.22
CA ASP A 29 -4.60 -2.01 6.77
C ASP A 29 -4.12 -3.44 6.44
N TYR A 30 -3.13 -3.96 7.16
CA TYR A 30 -2.67 -5.34 6.95
C TYR A 30 -3.73 -6.38 7.27
N ILE A 31 -4.45 -6.24 8.39
CA ILE A 31 -5.54 -7.16 8.74
C ILE A 31 -6.62 -7.15 7.65
N LYS A 32 -7.00 -5.96 7.15
CA LYS A 32 -7.98 -5.84 6.06
C LYS A 32 -7.56 -6.60 4.80
N PHE A 33 -6.27 -6.60 4.48
CA PHE A 33 -5.75 -7.38 3.36
C PHE A 33 -5.98 -8.88 3.57
N PHE A 34 -5.57 -9.44 4.71
CA PHE A 34 -5.73 -10.89 4.97
C PHE A 34 -7.18 -11.34 5.08
N VAL A 35 -8.07 -10.48 5.59
CA VAL A 35 -9.50 -10.79 5.68
C VAL A 35 -10.16 -10.80 4.30
N ASN A 36 -9.74 -9.90 3.40
CA ASN A 36 -10.39 -9.67 2.10
C ASN A 36 -9.50 -10.07 0.90
N GLU A 37 -8.59 -11.03 1.09
CA GLU A 37 -7.64 -11.47 0.07
C GLU A 37 -8.34 -11.94 -1.23
N SER A 38 -9.58 -12.42 -1.13
CA SER A 38 -10.38 -12.83 -2.30
C SER A 38 -10.93 -11.69 -3.16
N ASN A 39 -10.88 -10.43 -2.69
CA ASN A 39 -11.45 -9.26 -3.35
C ASN A 39 -10.39 -8.34 -3.99
N ILE A 40 -9.17 -8.85 -4.19
CA ILE A 40 -8.06 -8.07 -4.76
C ILE A 40 -8.41 -7.61 -6.17
N LEU A 41 -8.10 -6.33 -6.47
CA LEU A 41 -8.29 -5.79 -7.80
C LEU A 41 -7.39 -6.47 -8.83
N GLU A 42 -7.98 -6.81 -9.97
CA GLU A 42 -7.29 -7.48 -11.07
C GLU A 42 -6.31 -6.54 -11.80
N LYS A 43 -6.64 -5.24 -11.89
CA LYS A 43 -5.84 -4.25 -12.63
C LYS A 43 -5.17 -3.25 -11.70
N LYS A 44 -3.84 -3.34 -11.62
CA LYS A 44 -2.98 -2.48 -10.82
C LYS A 44 -1.85 -1.87 -11.65
N PHE A 45 -1.43 -0.65 -11.32
CA PHE A 45 -0.27 -0.01 -11.93
C PHE A 45 0.56 0.78 -10.91
N ILE A 46 1.79 1.11 -11.26
CA ILE A 46 2.70 1.90 -10.43
C ILE A 46 3.22 3.07 -11.27
N VAL A 47 3.17 4.28 -10.72
CA VAL A 47 3.81 5.46 -11.29
C VAL A 47 5.20 5.58 -10.67
N PHE A 48 6.24 5.34 -11.47
CA PHE A 48 7.62 5.58 -11.05
C PHE A 48 8.02 7.02 -11.37
N ALA A 49 8.51 7.74 -10.37
CA ALA A 49 8.92 9.13 -10.53
C ALA A 49 10.04 9.52 -9.57
N HIS A 50 10.81 10.55 -9.92
CA HIS A 50 11.65 11.26 -8.95
C HIS A 50 10.85 12.33 -8.20
N TYR A 51 11.37 12.80 -7.06
CA TYR A 51 10.80 13.99 -6.42
C TYR A 51 10.75 15.18 -7.39
N ARG A 52 9.71 16.02 -7.26
CA ARG A 52 9.54 17.29 -8.01
C ARG A 52 9.40 17.16 -9.54
N THR A 53 9.03 15.97 -10.04
CA THR A 53 8.75 15.72 -11.47
C THR A 53 7.30 15.93 -11.89
N GLY A 54 6.44 16.38 -10.97
CA GLY A 54 5.01 16.54 -11.25
C GLY A 54 4.20 15.24 -11.15
N SER A 55 4.74 14.18 -10.55
CA SER A 55 3.98 12.92 -10.36
C SER A 55 2.70 13.10 -9.54
N THR A 56 2.66 14.04 -8.60
CA THR A 56 1.43 14.42 -7.88
C THR A 56 0.39 15.00 -8.82
N LEU A 57 0.81 15.83 -9.79
CA LEU A 57 -0.09 16.36 -10.82
C LEU A 57 -0.60 15.22 -11.71
N LEU A 58 0.27 14.31 -12.13
CA LEU A 58 -0.12 13.12 -12.91
C LEU A 58 -1.11 12.24 -12.13
N ALA A 59 -0.85 11.94 -10.86
CA ALA A 59 -1.75 11.17 -10.00
C ALA A 59 -3.12 11.86 -9.86
N ASN A 60 -3.15 13.18 -9.69
CA ASN A 60 -4.38 13.96 -9.66
C ASN A 60 -5.16 13.87 -10.99
N LEU A 61 -4.46 13.97 -12.14
CA LEU A 61 -5.08 13.80 -13.45
C LEU A 61 -5.64 12.39 -13.66
N LEU A 62 -4.91 11.35 -13.24
CA LEU A 62 -5.40 9.97 -13.27
C LEU A 62 -6.64 9.80 -12.41
N ASN A 63 -6.69 10.46 -11.24
CA ASN A 63 -7.85 10.44 -10.36
C ASN A 63 -9.10 11.13 -10.93
N CYS A 64 -8.95 12.01 -11.93
CA CYS A 64 -10.09 12.57 -12.67
C CYS A 64 -10.82 11.51 -13.52
N HIS A 65 -10.19 10.39 -13.85
CA HIS A 65 -10.83 9.32 -14.61
C HIS A 65 -11.81 8.52 -13.70
N PRO A 66 -13.04 8.20 -14.16
CA PRO A 66 -14.06 7.55 -13.32
C PRO A 66 -13.60 6.18 -12.81
N ASP A 67 -12.85 5.43 -13.62
CA ASP A 67 -12.44 4.06 -13.31
C ASP A 67 -11.04 3.93 -12.68
N ILE A 68 -10.32 5.03 -12.45
CA ILE A 68 -8.94 4.99 -11.94
C ILE A 68 -8.85 5.69 -10.60
N PHE A 69 -8.34 4.97 -9.61
CA PHE A 69 -7.87 5.53 -8.35
C PHE A 69 -6.35 5.41 -8.31
N CYS A 70 -5.64 6.54 -8.21
CA CYS A 70 -4.20 6.58 -8.02
C CYS A 70 -3.91 7.16 -6.63
N ASP A 71 -3.46 6.31 -5.71
CA ASP A 71 -2.98 6.75 -4.40
C ASP A 71 -1.62 7.47 -4.53
N GLY A 72 -1.24 8.17 -3.47
CA GLY A 72 0.06 8.82 -3.35
C GLY A 72 1.21 7.83 -3.10
N GLU A 73 2.20 8.27 -2.33
CA GLU A 73 3.41 7.50 -2.05
C GLU A 73 3.13 6.28 -1.12
N ILE A 74 3.49 5.07 -1.55
CA ILE A 74 3.23 3.84 -0.76
C ILE A 74 4.25 3.55 0.33
N PHE A 75 5.44 4.12 0.25
CA PHE A 75 6.51 3.89 1.24
C PHE A 75 6.41 4.81 2.45
N LEU A 76 5.71 5.94 2.31
CA LEU A 76 5.59 6.97 3.33
C LEU A 76 4.12 7.31 3.58
N LYS A 77 3.72 7.25 4.84
CA LYS A 77 2.39 7.69 5.29
C LYS A 77 2.51 9.00 6.06
N PHE A 78 1.74 10.00 5.67
CA PHE A 78 1.64 11.26 6.41
C PHE A 78 0.79 11.07 7.67
N ILE A 79 1.39 11.25 8.85
CA ILE A 79 0.73 11.10 10.15
C ILE A 79 1.20 12.20 11.09
N ASN A 80 0.27 12.95 11.66
CA ASN A 80 0.54 13.98 12.68
C ASN A 80 1.73 14.86 12.29
N VAL A 81 1.67 15.46 11.09
CA VAL A 81 2.67 16.38 10.53
C VAL A 81 3.97 15.73 10.01
N HIS A 82 4.17 14.43 10.17
CA HIS A 82 5.39 13.75 9.71
C HIS A 82 5.12 12.60 8.74
N PHE A 83 5.99 12.46 7.74
CA PHE A 83 6.06 11.27 6.91
C PHE A 83 6.77 10.16 7.65
N LYS A 84 6.13 8.99 7.70
CA LYS A 84 6.65 7.81 8.40
C LYS A 84 6.65 6.60 7.48
N LYS A 85 7.75 5.85 7.49
CA LYS A 85 7.94 4.65 6.68
C LYS A 85 6.86 3.60 6.95
N VAL A 86 6.41 2.94 5.89
CA VAL A 86 5.53 1.77 5.94
C VAL A 86 6.39 0.52 6.03
N PHE A 87 6.05 -0.42 6.92
CA PHE A 87 6.85 -1.63 7.16
C PHE A 87 6.75 -2.65 6.03
N PHE A 88 5.54 -2.88 5.50
CA PHE A 88 5.28 -3.82 4.43
C PHE A 88 4.56 -3.13 3.25
N PRO A 89 5.30 -2.37 2.42
CA PRO A 89 4.71 -1.55 1.36
C PRO A 89 3.84 -2.32 0.37
N CYS A 90 4.19 -3.58 0.05
CA CYS A 90 3.36 -4.40 -0.84
C CYS A 90 1.99 -4.72 -0.22
N ILE A 91 1.97 -5.23 1.01
CA ILE A 91 0.71 -5.53 1.73
C ILE A 91 -0.09 -4.25 1.95
N TYR A 92 0.59 -3.14 2.24
CA TYR A 92 -0.04 -1.84 2.38
C TYR A 92 -0.71 -1.41 1.07
N ALA A 93 0.00 -1.46 -0.07
CA ALA A 93 -0.56 -1.10 -1.37
C ALA A 93 -1.75 -1.99 -1.75
N GLU A 94 -1.68 -3.29 -1.47
CA GLU A 94 -2.81 -4.21 -1.69
C GLU A 94 -4.01 -3.85 -0.81
N SER A 95 -3.78 -3.57 0.48
CA SER A 95 -4.83 -3.11 1.40
C SER A 95 -5.48 -1.80 0.93
N GLN A 96 -4.68 -0.86 0.43
CA GLN A 96 -5.17 0.40 -0.12
C GLN A 96 -6.00 0.15 -1.39
N SER A 97 -5.60 -0.80 -2.23
CA SER A 97 -6.39 -1.18 -3.41
C SER A 97 -7.78 -1.69 -3.03
N LEU A 98 -7.89 -2.48 -1.95
CA LEU A 98 -9.17 -3.00 -1.45
C LEU A 98 -10.11 -1.92 -0.92
N LYS A 99 -9.59 -0.73 -0.60
CA LYS A 99 -10.42 0.43 -0.17
C LYS A 99 -10.88 1.29 -1.35
N SER A 100 -10.26 1.13 -2.51
CA SER A 100 -10.68 1.83 -3.72
C SER A 100 -11.97 1.21 -4.23
N ASN A 101 -12.97 2.05 -4.46
CA ASN A 101 -14.21 1.64 -5.14
C ASN A 101 -14.07 1.65 -6.68
N LYS A 102 -12.92 2.09 -7.21
CA LYS A 102 -12.67 2.21 -8.64
C LYS A 102 -12.02 0.95 -9.20
N LYS A 103 -12.31 0.64 -10.47
CA LYS A 103 -11.91 -0.60 -11.16
C LYS A 103 -10.40 -0.80 -11.32
N ASN A 104 -9.64 0.28 -11.45
CA ASN A 104 -8.19 0.23 -11.58
C ASN A 104 -7.55 0.98 -10.42
N TYR A 105 -6.58 0.35 -9.77
CA TYR A 105 -5.84 0.95 -8.68
C TYR A 105 -4.40 1.24 -9.11
N GLY A 106 -3.89 2.40 -8.76
CA GLY A 106 -2.49 2.72 -8.94
C GLY A 106 -1.92 3.42 -7.74
N CYS A 107 -0.61 3.53 -7.70
CA CYS A 107 0.10 4.25 -6.66
C CYS A 107 1.40 4.86 -7.14
N ASP A 108 1.87 5.89 -6.43
CA ASP A 108 3.11 6.59 -6.73
C ASP A 108 4.29 5.99 -5.95
N VAL A 109 5.42 5.80 -6.63
CA VAL A 109 6.68 5.34 -6.06
C VAL A 109 7.79 6.31 -6.43
N LYS A 110 8.41 6.90 -5.40
CA LYS A 110 9.59 7.73 -5.58
C LYS A 110 10.83 6.86 -5.72
N LEU A 111 11.54 6.98 -6.84
CA LEU A 111 12.78 6.24 -7.08
C LEU A 111 13.83 6.54 -6.00
N ASP A 112 13.87 7.78 -5.51
CA ASP A 112 14.72 8.23 -4.42
C ASP A 112 14.50 7.46 -3.10
N GLN A 113 13.29 6.92 -2.88
CA GLN A 113 12.97 6.09 -1.72
C GLN A 113 13.53 4.67 -1.86
N LEU A 114 13.58 4.15 -3.10
CA LEU A 114 14.12 2.82 -3.39
C LEU A 114 15.64 2.79 -3.25
N VAL A 115 16.34 3.82 -3.76
CA VAL A 115 17.81 3.91 -3.67
C VAL A 115 18.27 3.95 -2.22
N LYS A 116 17.58 4.69 -1.35
CA LYS A 116 17.88 4.77 0.09
C LYS A 116 17.67 3.46 0.86
N ILE A 117 16.92 2.51 0.31
CA ILE A 117 16.73 1.17 0.89
C ILE A 117 17.84 0.21 0.44
N SER A 118 18.47 0.46 -0.70
CA SER A 118 19.43 -0.46 -1.32
C SER A 118 20.89 -0.29 -0.87
N ILE A 119 21.21 0.71 -0.06
CA ILE A 119 22.55 0.90 0.49
C ILE A 119 22.62 0.13 1.82
N LYS A 120 23.22 -1.07 1.74
CA LYS A 120 23.62 -1.90 2.88
C LYS A 120 24.95 -1.42 3.45
#